data_AF-A0A1R1LUC0-F1
#
_entry.id   AF-A0A1R1LUC0-F1
#
_cell.length_a   1.000
_cell.length_b   1.000
_cell.length_c   1.000
_cell.angle_alpha   90.00
_cell.angle_beta   90.00
_cell.angle_gamma   90.00
#
_symmetry.space_group_name_H-M   'P 1'
#
loop_
_entity.id
_entity.type
_entity.pdbx_description
1 polymer ?
#
loop_
_entity_poly.entity_id
_entity_poly.type
_entity_poly.pdbx_seq_one_letter_code
_entity_poly.pdbx_strand_id
1 'polypeptide(L)'
;MIHAVLALLAFALVAGPVAPGVPSARALASGDVVVEDTAGVLYRPQLTRELQDIDFYQPTRVAIYTVRGRRSDNINEQVLAFARKKHPEWLSADRQKWADGLFILAVDPQGRHVGTYSGEDRKLSLDDYGTVQEATKDAFTEARWTDGTVAGVKKAAALIERPWYRHPAVFVFGTFGVIVALGALAFGALARAVGRRRFAKAFDAGNASYASVTRDIEVTELHANTIPASSSHGARILQRWSAFLTDYHDLTTLRARLDDLSRRARAKKDALTDAQDFERRAVRLDGLDDAIADANALLNHDSGWEEAWRRQSGELLGQLDEANAMIEKPETAGSEESRGALRSLDRRLRADVETWGAGLRDGSLTGEAALDRLASAQRDLGERMDLHADAVISDRARSEKEAGLMRDALENSRRGAGRQRRSSSIVRYTDPQLTTFPVWMYVAGFSSGQSSIDHARSGSSGGTTGYGSSGGSFSGSGSSSSF
;
A
#
# COMPACT_ATOMS: atom_id res chain seq x y z
N MET A 1 -51.53 8.66 -8.10
CA MET A 1 -51.64 8.04 -9.44
C MET A 1 -51.68 9.14 -10.46
N ILE A 2 -50.79 9.07 -11.46
CA ILE A 2 -50.81 9.69 -12.79
C ILE A 2 -51.33 11.13 -12.78
N HIS A 3 -50.48 12.15 -12.97
CA HIS A 3 -50.75 13.49 -13.56
C HIS A 3 -49.69 14.55 -13.15
N ALA A 4 -48.70 14.24 -12.30
CA ALA A 4 -47.65 15.20 -11.91
C ALA A 4 -46.28 15.03 -12.61
N VAL A 5 -46.15 14.12 -13.58
CA VAL A 5 -44.84 13.82 -14.25
C VAL A 5 -44.79 14.33 -15.71
N LEU A 6 -45.87 14.86 -16.25
CA LEU A 6 -45.95 15.32 -17.66
C LEU A 6 -45.76 16.84 -17.87
N ALA A 7 -45.60 17.62 -16.81
CA ALA A 7 -45.52 19.09 -16.91
C ALA A 7 -44.09 19.67 -17.04
N LEU A 8 -43.04 18.84 -16.98
CA LEU A 8 -41.65 19.32 -17.08
C LEU A 8 -40.95 19.02 -18.41
N LEU A 9 -41.68 18.49 -19.40
CA LEU A 9 -41.15 18.09 -20.72
C LEU A 9 -41.64 18.95 -21.89
N ALA A 10 -42.41 20.02 -21.65
CA ALA A 10 -43.08 20.79 -22.70
C ALA A 10 -42.63 22.25 -22.88
N PHE A 11 -41.55 22.71 -22.24
CA PHE A 11 -41.11 24.12 -22.34
C PHE A 11 -39.64 24.32 -22.75
N ALA A 12 -39.17 23.57 -23.74
CA ALA A 12 -37.87 23.84 -24.38
C ALA A 12 -37.89 23.57 -25.90
N LEU A 13 -39.03 23.83 -26.54
CA LEU A 13 -39.13 23.90 -27.99
C LEU A 13 -39.46 25.37 -28.35
N VAL A 14 -38.73 25.92 -29.32
CA VAL A 14 -38.86 27.25 -29.93
C VAL A 14 -38.03 28.38 -29.27
N ALA A 15 -36.75 28.44 -29.65
CA ALA A 15 -36.05 29.66 -30.13
C ALA A 15 -34.53 29.38 -30.22
N GLY A 16 -34.07 28.83 -31.34
CA GLY A 16 -32.64 28.74 -31.63
C GLY A 16 -32.16 29.97 -32.40
N PRO A 17 -31.00 30.56 -32.08
CA PRO A 17 -30.27 31.36 -33.04
C PRO A 17 -29.47 30.41 -33.96
N VAL A 18 -29.61 30.64 -35.25
CA VAL A 18 -28.80 30.04 -36.33
C VAL A 18 -27.33 30.40 -36.07
N ALA A 19 -26.50 29.40 -35.79
CA ALA A 19 -25.04 29.51 -35.78
C ALA A 19 -24.47 28.73 -36.97
N PRO A 20 -23.44 29.25 -37.67
CA PRO A 20 -22.92 28.65 -38.89
C PRO A 20 -22.23 27.32 -38.59
N GLY A 21 -22.33 26.40 -39.55
CA GLY A 21 -21.95 25.00 -39.42
C GLY A 21 -20.56 24.77 -38.80
N VAL A 22 -20.56 24.12 -37.64
CA VAL A 22 -19.39 23.39 -37.15
C VAL A 22 -19.16 22.23 -38.12
N PRO A 23 -17.96 22.06 -38.71
CA PRO A 23 -17.69 20.91 -39.55
C PRO A 23 -17.82 19.66 -38.69
N SER A 24 -18.71 18.77 -39.10
CA SER A 24 -18.87 17.44 -38.54
C SER A 24 -17.49 16.79 -38.39
N ALA A 25 -17.20 16.28 -37.19
CA ALA A 25 -16.06 15.40 -36.99
C ALA A 25 -16.15 14.29 -38.04
N ARG A 26 -15.22 14.33 -39.00
CA ARG A 26 -15.03 13.22 -39.94
C ARG A 26 -14.68 12.01 -39.08
N ALA A 27 -15.53 10.98 -39.15
CA ALA A 27 -15.07 9.63 -38.90
C ALA A 27 -13.77 9.45 -39.69
N LEU A 28 -12.69 9.06 -39.00
CA LEU A 28 -11.44 8.72 -39.67
C LEU A 28 -11.76 7.64 -40.70
N ALA A 29 -11.59 7.99 -41.97
CA ALA A 29 -11.65 7.04 -43.05
C ALA A 29 -10.57 5.98 -42.79
N SER A 30 -10.94 4.71 -42.87
CA SER A 30 -10.07 3.54 -42.94
C SER A 30 -8.66 3.85 -43.52
N GLY A 31 -7.65 3.86 -42.67
CA GLY A 31 -6.22 4.08 -42.96
C GLY A 31 -5.61 4.89 -41.81
N ASP A 32 -4.71 4.41 -40.94
CA ASP A 32 -3.54 3.59 -41.20
C ASP A 32 -3.22 2.73 -39.97
N VAL A 33 -3.86 1.56 -39.83
CA VAL A 33 -3.38 0.54 -38.89
C VAL A 33 -2.50 -0.44 -39.68
N VAL A 34 -1.22 -0.49 -39.37
CA VAL A 34 -0.26 -1.41 -39.99
C VAL A 34 0.07 -2.53 -39.01
N VAL A 35 -0.22 -3.78 -39.38
CA VAL A 35 -0.04 -4.94 -38.50
C VAL A 35 1.03 -5.87 -39.08
N GLU A 36 2.19 -5.86 -38.45
CA GLU A 36 3.36 -6.69 -38.73
C GLU A 36 3.45 -7.82 -37.69
N ASP A 37 2.64 -8.86 -37.89
CA ASP A 37 2.59 -10.03 -37.01
C ASP A 37 3.67 -11.06 -37.40
N THR A 38 4.94 -10.75 -37.14
CA THR A 38 6.04 -11.69 -37.42
C THR A 38 6.08 -12.87 -36.44
N ALA A 39 5.43 -12.78 -35.28
CA ALA A 39 5.35 -13.85 -34.29
C ALA A 39 4.23 -14.86 -34.62
N GLY A 40 3.18 -14.42 -35.32
CA GLY A 40 2.02 -15.23 -35.70
C GLY A 40 1.03 -15.42 -34.55
N VAL A 41 0.91 -14.43 -33.66
CA VAL A 41 0.13 -14.54 -32.41
C VAL A 41 -1.15 -13.70 -32.39
N LEU A 42 -1.37 -12.85 -33.40
CA LEU A 42 -2.49 -11.93 -33.43
C LEU A 42 -3.67 -12.46 -34.24
N TYR A 43 -4.86 -12.45 -33.65
CA TYR A 43 -6.09 -12.79 -34.35
C TYR A 43 -6.60 -11.55 -35.09
N ARG A 44 -6.17 -11.41 -36.35
CA ARG A 44 -6.43 -10.23 -37.21
C ARG A 44 -7.91 -9.81 -37.29
N PRO A 45 -8.90 -10.71 -37.43
CA PRO A 45 -10.30 -10.28 -37.53
C PRO A 45 -10.81 -9.53 -36.29
N GLN A 46 -10.43 -9.97 -35.09
CA GLN A 46 -10.77 -9.29 -33.85
C GLN A 46 -10.01 -7.97 -33.71
N LEU A 47 -8.70 -8.01 -33.97
CA LEU A 47 -7.84 -6.84 -33.87
C LEU A 47 -8.32 -5.69 -34.76
N THR A 48 -8.59 -5.95 -36.04
CA THR A 48 -9.06 -4.92 -36.97
C THR A 48 -10.39 -4.32 -36.52
N ARG A 49 -11.35 -5.16 -36.10
CA ARG A 49 -12.66 -4.70 -35.64
C ARG A 49 -12.53 -3.81 -34.42
N GLU A 50 -11.77 -4.23 -33.42
CA GLU A 50 -11.67 -3.48 -32.16
C GLU A 50 -10.82 -2.22 -32.27
N LEU A 51 -9.83 -2.17 -33.16
CA LEU A 51 -9.03 -0.98 -33.39
C LEU A 51 -9.76 0.08 -34.23
N GLN A 52 -10.71 -0.32 -35.08
CA GLN A 52 -11.57 0.61 -35.82
C GLN A 52 -12.45 1.44 -34.90
N ASP A 53 -12.80 0.90 -33.73
CA ASP A 53 -13.62 1.58 -32.72
C ASP A 53 -12.80 2.51 -31.79
N ILE A 54 -11.50 2.69 -32.04
CA ILE A 54 -10.61 3.51 -31.22
C ILE A 54 -10.35 4.86 -31.91
N ASP A 55 -10.88 5.93 -31.32
CA ASP A 55 -10.67 7.29 -31.78
C ASP A 55 -9.44 7.93 -31.11
N PHE A 56 -8.56 8.52 -31.92
CA PHE A 56 -7.44 9.36 -31.47
C PHE A 56 -7.84 10.84 -31.56
N TYR A 57 -7.35 11.68 -30.62
CA TYR A 57 -7.63 13.12 -30.61
C TYR A 57 -7.07 13.87 -31.82
N GLN A 58 -6.01 13.33 -32.42
CA GLN A 58 -5.42 13.79 -33.65
C GLN A 58 -5.24 12.58 -34.58
N PRO A 59 -5.22 12.78 -35.91
CA PRO A 59 -4.88 11.72 -36.84
C PRO A 59 -3.55 11.06 -36.42
N THR A 60 -3.61 9.76 -36.13
CA THR A 60 -2.49 8.96 -35.63
C THR A 60 -2.44 7.65 -36.40
N ARG A 61 -1.32 7.38 -37.05
CA ARG A 61 -1.02 6.10 -37.67
C ARG A 61 -0.59 5.12 -36.59
N VAL A 62 -1.26 3.97 -36.50
CA VAL A 62 -0.97 2.95 -35.51
C VAL A 62 -0.22 1.80 -36.17
N ALA A 63 0.98 1.53 -35.70
CA ALA A 63 1.75 0.36 -36.09
C ALA A 63 1.74 -0.67 -34.95
N ILE A 64 1.39 -1.90 -35.27
CA ILE A 64 1.45 -3.04 -34.35
C ILE A 64 2.50 -3.99 -34.89
N TYR A 65 3.50 -4.27 -34.07
CA TYR A 65 4.61 -5.12 -34.47
C TYR A 65 4.84 -6.21 -33.42
N THR A 66 4.70 -7.47 -33.82
CA THR A 66 5.10 -8.58 -32.95
C THR A 66 6.51 -9.02 -33.30
N VAL A 67 7.35 -9.26 -32.30
CA VAL A 67 8.75 -9.65 -32.45
C VAL A 67 8.92 -11.13 -32.09
N ARG A 68 9.86 -11.82 -32.74
CA ARG A 68 10.36 -13.13 -32.30
C ARG A 68 11.76 -12.96 -31.73
N GLY A 69 11.84 -12.43 -30.52
CA GLY A 69 13.12 -12.21 -29.83
C GLY A 69 13.34 -13.21 -28.70
N ARG A 70 14.46 -13.06 -28.00
CA ARG A 70 14.80 -13.77 -26.77
C ARG A 70 14.71 -12.82 -25.58
N ARG A 71 14.58 -13.38 -24.37
CA ARG A 71 14.42 -12.60 -23.13
C ARG A 71 15.57 -11.61 -22.85
N SER A 72 16.77 -11.89 -23.36
CA SER A 72 17.95 -11.02 -23.26
C SER A 72 18.06 -9.95 -24.34
N ASP A 73 17.22 -9.99 -25.38
CA ASP A 73 17.33 -9.09 -26.53
C ASP A 73 16.66 -7.73 -26.21
N ASN A 74 17.22 -6.64 -26.75
CA ASN A 74 16.64 -5.30 -26.58
C ASN A 74 15.52 -5.07 -27.61
N ILE A 75 14.26 -5.07 -27.17
CA ILE A 75 13.11 -4.85 -28.07
C ILE A 75 13.17 -3.49 -28.78
N ASN A 76 13.72 -2.44 -28.14
CA ASN A 76 13.84 -1.11 -28.75
C ASN A 76 14.72 -1.13 -30.01
N GLU A 77 15.84 -1.85 -29.95
CA GLU A 77 16.76 -1.99 -31.10
C GLU A 77 16.15 -2.85 -32.20
N GLN A 78 15.41 -3.89 -31.83
CA GLN A 78 14.74 -4.77 -32.80
C GLN A 78 13.66 -4.01 -33.59
N VAL A 79 12.86 -3.19 -32.91
CA VAL A 79 11.83 -2.36 -33.54
C VAL A 79 12.48 -1.33 -34.47
N LEU A 80 13.57 -0.68 -34.04
CA LEU A 80 14.32 0.27 -34.86
C LEU A 80 14.97 -0.40 -36.10
N ALA A 81 15.62 -1.54 -35.92
CA ALA A 81 16.24 -2.29 -37.01
C ALA A 81 15.19 -2.77 -38.03
N PHE A 82 14.02 -3.20 -37.55
CA PHE A 82 12.89 -3.57 -38.39
C PHE A 82 12.37 -2.39 -39.19
N ALA A 83 12.14 -1.24 -38.54
CA ALA A 83 11.73 0.00 -39.22
C ALA A 83 12.73 0.40 -40.30
N ARG A 84 14.04 0.43 -40.01
CA ARG A 84 15.09 0.76 -41.01
C ARG A 84 15.06 -0.14 -42.25
N LYS A 85 14.71 -1.42 -42.08
CA LYS A 85 14.76 -2.43 -43.15
C LYS A 85 13.45 -2.56 -43.93
N LYS A 86 12.32 -2.43 -43.26
CA LYS A 86 10.99 -2.80 -43.80
C LYS A 86 9.99 -1.64 -43.84
N HIS A 87 10.08 -0.71 -42.88
CA HIS A 87 9.21 0.46 -42.80
C HIS A 87 10.02 1.74 -42.63
N PRO A 88 10.83 2.14 -43.64
CA PRO A 88 11.59 3.38 -43.55
C PRO A 88 10.69 4.60 -43.38
N GLU A 89 9.40 4.50 -43.74
CA GLU A 89 8.39 5.52 -43.49
C GLU A 89 7.96 5.67 -42.02
N TRP A 90 8.37 4.76 -41.12
CA TRP A 90 8.17 4.92 -39.67
C TRP A 90 9.21 5.83 -39.03
N LEU A 91 10.22 6.25 -39.80
CA LEU A 91 11.30 7.10 -39.34
C LEU A 91 11.13 8.52 -39.89
N SER A 92 11.62 9.52 -39.15
CA SER A 92 11.74 10.89 -39.64
C SER A 92 12.63 10.97 -40.90
N ALA A 93 12.54 12.06 -41.66
CA ALA A 93 13.30 12.22 -42.91
C ALA A 93 14.82 12.10 -42.72
N ASP A 94 15.35 12.54 -41.57
CA ASP A 94 16.75 12.41 -41.17
C ASP A 94 17.10 11.05 -40.52
N ARG A 95 16.09 10.18 -40.34
CA ARG A 95 16.13 8.86 -39.72
C ARG A 95 16.68 8.86 -38.29
N GLN A 96 16.58 10.00 -37.60
CA GLN A 96 17.03 10.14 -36.22
C GLN A 96 15.90 9.98 -35.18
N LYS A 97 14.63 9.98 -35.61
CA LYS A 97 13.46 9.83 -34.73
C LYS A 97 12.38 8.98 -35.39
N TRP A 98 11.34 8.64 -34.63
CA TRP A 98 10.10 8.11 -35.19
C TRP A 98 9.38 9.20 -35.98
N ALA A 99 8.69 8.81 -37.05
CA ALA A 99 7.94 9.72 -37.89
C ALA A 99 6.80 10.40 -37.10
N ASP A 100 6.54 11.67 -37.43
CA ASP A 100 5.43 12.41 -36.83
C ASP A 100 4.08 11.75 -37.19
N GLY A 101 3.12 11.84 -36.27
CA GLY A 101 1.81 11.20 -36.37
C GLY A 101 1.82 9.69 -36.14
N LEU A 102 2.97 9.07 -35.81
CA LEU A 102 3.09 7.62 -35.61
C LEU A 102 2.98 7.23 -34.13
N PHE A 103 2.25 6.15 -33.86
CA PHE A 103 2.30 5.39 -32.62
C PHE A 103 2.59 3.92 -32.92
N ILE A 104 3.58 3.34 -32.23
CA ILE A 104 3.97 1.94 -32.38
C ILE A 104 3.75 1.21 -31.07
N LEU A 105 3.00 0.11 -31.11
CA LEU A 105 2.94 -0.89 -30.03
C LEU A 105 3.66 -2.15 -30.49
N ALA A 106 4.75 -2.50 -29.81
CA ALA A 106 5.53 -3.70 -30.07
C ALA A 106 5.36 -4.72 -28.95
N VAL A 107 5.22 -6.00 -29.29
CA VAL A 107 5.16 -7.09 -28.31
C VAL A 107 6.07 -8.23 -28.74
N ASP A 108 6.87 -8.74 -27.81
CA ASP A 108 7.68 -9.94 -27.97
C ASP A 108 7.10 -11.05 -27.09
N PRO A 109 6.27 -11.96 -27.63
CA PRO A 109 5.65 -13.03 -26.86
C PRO A 109 6.67 -13.99 -26.24
N GLN A 110 7.80 -14.21 -26.92
CA GLN A 110 8.84 -15.16 -26.49
C GLN A 110 9.85 -14.49 -25.55
N GLY A 111 10.26 -13.26 -25.86
CA GLY A 111 11.13 -12.44 -25.01
C GLY A 111 10.43 -11.87 -23.77
N ARG A 112 9.08 -11.88 -23.73
CA ARG A 112 8.24 -11.32 -22.65
C ARG A 112 8.44 -9.81 -22.47
N HIS A 113 8.50 -9.09 -23.59
CA HIS A 113 8.72 -7.64 -23.62
C HIS A 113 7.61 -6.91 -24.36
N VAL A 114 7.22 -5.74 -23.87
CA VAL A 114 6.32 -4.80 -24.55
C VAL A 114 7.04 -3.47 -24.74
N GLY A 115 6.93 -2.89 -25.93
CA GLY A 115 7.50 -1.60 -26.29
C GLY A 115 6.44 -0.65 -26.82
N THR A 116 6.55 0.62 -26.48
CA THR A 116 5.65 1.69 -26.94
C THR A 116 6.49 2.86 -27.44
N TYR A 117 6.28 3.28 -28.68
CA TYR A 117 7.06 4.33 -29.35
C TYR A 117 6.13 5.32 -30.05
N SER A 118 6.56 6.57 -30.19
CA SER A 118 5.78 7.55 -30.95
C SER A 118 6.64 8.64 -31.58
N GLY A 119 6.09 9.29 -32.61
CA GLY A 119 6.61 10.53 -33.17
C GLY A 119 6.66 11.65 -32.13
N GLU A 120 7.47 12.69 -32.36
CA GLU A 120 7.64 13.75 -31.36
C GLU A 120 6.36 14.56 -31.12
N ASP A 121 5.50 14.69 -32.14
CA ASP A 121 4.16 15.28 -32.10
C ASP A 121 3.08 14.33 -31.54
N ARG A 122 3.45 13.11 -31.14
CA ARG A 122 2.53 12.17 -30.47
C ARG A 122 3.12 11.67 -29.16
N LYS A 123 4.19 12.35 -28.71
CA LYS A 123 5.00 11.96 -27.57
C LYS A 123 4.20 11.95 -26.28
N LEU A 124 4.27 10.82 -25.59
CA LEU A 124 3.77 10.64 -24.24
C LEU A 124 4.84 11.02 -23.20
N SER A 125 4.41 11.37 -21.99
CA SER A 125 5.33 11.43 -20.84
C SER A 125 5.87 10.02 -20.51
N LEU A 126 7.01 9.92 -19.81
CA LEU A 126 7.56 8.62 -19.42
C LEU A 126 6.57 7.78 -18.59
N ASP A 127 5.83 8.43 -17.69
CA ASP A 127 4.80 7.80 -16.86
C ASP A 127 3.59 7.31 -17.70
N ASP A 128 3.24 8.05 -18.77
CA ASP A 128 2.16 7.68 -19.68
C ASP A 128 2.55 6.49 -20.56
N TYR A 129 3.81 6.39 -21.01
CA TYR A 129 4.30 5.17 -21.68
C TYR A 129 4.21 3.96 -20.77
N GLY A 130 4.63 4.09 -19.50
CA GLY A 130 4.46 3.04 -18.50
C GLY A 130 2.99 2.66 -18.34
N THR A 131 2.09 3.65 -18.26
CA THR A 131 0.65 3.44 -18.13
C THR A 131 0.03 2.69 -19.33
N VAL A 132 0.50 2.95 -20.55
CA VAL A 132 0.09 2.19 -21.74
C VAL A 132 0.55 0.74 -21.65
N GLN A 133 1.81 0.51 -21.27
CA GLN A 133 2.38 -0.83 -21.15
C GLN A 133 1.68 -1.64 -20.05
N GLU A 134 1.45 -1.05 -18.87
CA GLU A 134 0.71 -1.68 -17.76
C GLU A 134 -0.68 -2.17 -18.17
N ALA A 135 -1.38 -1.41 -19.02
CA ALA A 135 -2.69 -1.82 -19.53
C ALA A 135 -2.66 -3.09 -20.39
N THR A 136 -1.48 -3.52 -20.85
CA THR A 136 -1.30 -4.73 -21.66
C THR A 136 -0.85 -5.96 -20.88
N LYS A 137 -0.22 -5.77 -19.71
CA LYS A 137 0.56 -6.82 -19.04
C LYS A 137 -0.26 -8.00 -18.57
N ASP A 138 -1.44 -7.76 -18.00
CA ASP A 138 -2.32 -8.84 -17.53
C ASP A 138 -2.72 -9.76 -18.69
N ALA A 139 -3.17 -9.17 -19.80
CA ALA A 139 -3.57 -9.92 -20.99
C ALA A 139 -2.38 -10.66 -21.63
N PHE A 140 -1.21 -10.01 -21.73
CA PHE A 140 0.00 -10.64 -22.27
C PHE A 140 0.54 -11.76 -21.36
N THR A 141 0.38 -11.64 -20.04
CA THR A 141 0.75 -12.69 -19.09
C THR A 141 -0.10 -13.94 -19.29
N GLU A 142 -1.39 -13.76 -19.58
CA GLU A 142 -2.34 -14.82 -19.88
C GLU A 142 -2.28 -15.31 -21.35
N ALA A 143 -1.28 -14.88 -22.12
CA ALA A 143 -1.13 -15.16 -23.55
C ALA A 143 -2.32 -14.70 -24.43
N ARG A 144 -3.09 -13.71 -23.96
CA ARG A 144 -4.15 -13.03 -24.71
C ARG A 144 -3.58 -11.85 -25.50
N TRP A 145 -2.76 -12.18 -26.50
CA TRP A 145 -1.97 -11.22 -27.29
C TRP A 145 -2.82 -10.19 -28.04
N THR A 146 -3.96 -10.62 -28.57
CA THR A 146 -4.86 -9.71 -29.32
C THR A 146 -5.52 -8.71 -28.37
N ASP A 147 -6.09 -9.18 -27.26
CA ASP A 147 -6.74 -8.35 -26.24
C ASP A 147 -5.76 -7.35 -25.63
N GLY A 148 -4.54 -7.78 -25.30
CA GLY A 148 -3.51 -6.90 -24.73
C GLY A 148 -3.06 -5.82 -25.71
N THR A 149 -2.99 -6.15 -27.00
CA THR A 149 -2.65 -5.19 -28.06
C THR A 149 -3.74 -4.12 -28.20
N VAL A 150 -5.01 -4.52 -28.22
CA VAL A 150 -6.15 -3.58 -28.26
C VAL A 150 -6.15 -2.68 -27.03
N ALA A 151 -5.93 -3.25 -25.83
CA ALA A 151 -5.89 -2.49 -24.58
C ALA A 151 -4.80 -1.42 -24.59
N GLY A 152 -3.60 -1.75 -25.08
CA GLY A 152 -2.48 -0.82 -25.22
C GLY A 152 -2.80 0.33 -26.17
N VAL A 153 -3.30 0.02 -27.37
CA VAL A 153 -3.66 1.06 -28.37
C VAL A 153 -4.79 1.96 -27.84
N LYS A 154 -5.81 1.38 -27.19
CA LYS A 154 -6.91 2.14 -26.58
C LYS A 154 -6.41 3.09 -25.49
N LYS A 155 -5.44 2.65 -24.71
CA LYS A 155 -4.84 3.48 -23.66
C LYS A 155 -3.98 4.60 -24.23
N ALA A 156 -3.22 4.33 -25.28
CA ALA A 156 -2.41 5.33 -25.98
C ALA A 156 -3.28 6.40 -26.65
N ALA A 157 -4.37 6.01 -27.31
CA ALA A 157 -5.33 6.93 -27.93
C ALA A 157 -5.92 7.94 -26.93
N ALA A 158 -6.12 7.51 -25.69
CA ALA A 158 -6.61 8.38 -24.62
C ALA A 158 -5.58 9.42 -24.14
N LEU A 159 -4.29 9.22 -24.41
CA LEU A 159 -3.18 10.01 -23.85
C LEU A 159 -2.46 10.90 -24.88
N ILE A 160 -2.39 10.48 -26.15
CA ILE A 160 -1.65 11.19 -27.21
C ILE A 160 -2.29 12.55 -27.58
N GLU A 161 -1.47 13.61 -27.53
CA GLU A 161 -1.74 15.04 -27.84
C GLU A 161 -3.17 15.57 -27.60
N ARG A 162 -3.44 15.92 -26.33
CA ARG A 162 -4.54 16.80 -25.91
C ARG A 162 -4.21 18.29 -26.20
N PRO A 163 -4.90 19.01 -27.11
CA PRO A 163 -4.57 20.42 -27.41
C PRO A 163 -5.01 21.43 -26.35
N TRP A 164 -4.15 22.42 -26.12
CA TRP A 164 -4.13 23.43 -25.04
C TRP A 164 -5.31 24.41 -24.96
N TYR A 165 -6.13 24.55 -26.00
CA TYR A 165 -7.39 25.32 -25.96
C TYR A 165 -8.57 24.51 -25.39
N ARG A 166 -8.31 23.27 -24.94
CA ARG A 166 -9.14 22.46 -24.02
C ARG A 166 -8.57 22.46 -22.58
N HIS A 167 -8.00 23.59 -22.16
CA HIS A 167 -7.84 23.97 -20.74
C HIS A 167 -9.17 24.58 -20.21
N PRO A 168 -9.46 24.55 -18.88
CA PRO A 168 -10.80 24.50 -18.29
C PRO A 168 -11.77 25.70 -18.37
N ALA A 169 -11.54 26.74 -19.17
CA ALA A 169 -12.19 28.03 -18.89
C ALA A 169 -13.35 28.49 -19.80
N VAL A 170 -13.47 28.10 -21.08
CA VAL A 170 -14.34 28.87 -21.99
C VAL A 170 -15.16 27.99 -22.95
N PHE A 171 -16.40 27.70 -22.53
CA PHE A 171 -17.61 27.43 -23.35
C PHE A 171 -17.66 26.20 -24.28
N VAL A 172 -18.49 25.18 -23.95
CA VAL A 172 -19.66 24.76 -24.76
C VAL A 172 -20.64 23.99 -23.83
N PHE A 173 -21.71 24.68 -23.45
CA PHE A 173 -22.85 24.19 -22.69
C PHE A 173 -23.72 23.24 -23.53
N GLY A 174 -24.13 22.11 -22.96
CA GLY A 174 -25.17 21.27 -23.56
C GLY A 174 -25.23 19.87 -22.98
N THR A 175 -24.41 18.95 -23.50
CA THR A 175 -24.73 17.51 -23.39
C THR A 175 -23.60 16.59 -22.91
N PHE A 176 -22.32 16.91 -23.12
CA PHE A 176 -21.21 16.03 -22.69
C PHE A 176 -20.61 16.37 -21.31
N GLY A 177 -20.92 17.54 -20.74
CA GLY A 177 -20.52 17.92 -19.38
C GLY A 177 -21.11 16.99 -18.31
N VAL A 178 -22.26 16.38 -18.59
CA VAL A 178 -22.91 15.44 -17.69
C VAL A 178 -22.05 14.20 -17.48
N ILE A 179 -21.43 13.59 -18.50
CA ILE A 179 -20.77 12.27 -18.34
C ILE A 179 -19.40 12.36 -17.65
N VAL A 180 -18.56 13.36 -17.97
CA VAL A 180 -17.26 13.55 -17.29
C VAL A 180 -17.44 14.18 -15.89
N ALA A 181 -18.41 15.10 -15.71
CA ALA A 181 -18.78 15.54 -14.38
C ALA A 181 -19.35 14.37 -13.58
N LEU A 182 -20.23 13.53 -14.13
CA LEU A 182 -20.70 12.33 -13.45
C LEU A 182 -19.55 11.35 -13.14
N GLY A 183 -18.54 11.20 -13.99
CA GLY A 183 -17.37 10.36 -13.75
C GLY A 183 -16.45 10.88 -12.64
N ALA A 184 -16.10 12.17 -12.65
CA ALA A 184 -15.31 12.81 -11.59
C ALA A 184 -16.12 13.00 -10.29
N LEU A 185 -17.42 13.23 -10.39
CA LEU A 185 -18.35 13.21 -9.26
C LEU A 185 -18.52 11.79 -8.72
N ALA A 186 -18.52 10.76 -9.56
CA ALA A 186 -18.60 9.35 -9.15
C ALA A 186 -17.28 8.89 -8.50
N PHE A 187 -16.12 9.18 -9.10
CA PHE A 187 -14.82 8.90 -8.49
C PHE A 187 -14.60 9.71 -7.21
N GLY A 188 -14.93 11.00 -7.22
CA GLY A 188 -14.91 11.84 -6.03
C GLY A 188 -15.94 11.41 -4.99
N ALA A 189 -17.11 10.89 -5.38
CA ALA A 189 -18.09 10.33 -4.46
C ALA A 189 -17.62 8.99 -3.90
N LEU A 190 -16.93 8.16 -4.68
CA LEU A 190 -16.32 6.90 -4.27
C LEU A 190 -15.16 7.16 -3.31
N ALA A 191 -14.21 8.03 -3.65
CA ALA A 191 -13.12 8.43 -2.77
C ALA A 191 -13.66 9.01 -1.46
N ARG A 192 -14.69 9.87 -1.52
CA ARG A 192 -15.38 10.38 -0.32
C ARG A 192 -16.13 9.27 0.43
N ALA A 193 -16.70 8.28 -0.26
CA ALA A 193 -17.38 7.15 0.37
C ALA A 193 -16.38 6.23 1.09
N VAL A 194 -15.24 5.93 0.46
CA VAL A 194 -14.13 5.17 1.04
C VAL A 194 -13.54 5.92 2.23
N GLY A 195 -13.27 7.23 2.09
CA GLY A 195 -12.82 8.09 3.18
C GLY A 195 -13.78 8.07 4.37
N ARG A 196 -15.09 8.24 4.11
CA ARG A 196 -16.13 8.15 5.15
C ARG A 196 -16.22 6.76 5.79
N ARG A 197 -16.08 5.68 5.02
CA ARG A 197 -16.09 4.31 5.55
C ARG A 197 -14.88 4.06 6.44
N ARG A 198 -13.70 4.52 6.04
CA ARG A 198 -12.48 4.42 6.85
C ARG A 198 -12.59 5.26 8.12
N PHE A 199 -13.13 6.48 8.01
CA PHE A 199 -13.45 7.32 9.16
C PHE A 199 -14.40 6.60 10.11
N ALA A 200 -15.54 6.12 9.60
CA ALA A 200 -16.55 5.44 10.41
C ALA A 200 -15.94 4.23 11.11
N LYS A 201 -15.17 3.39 10.39
CA LYS A 201 -14.48 2.24 10.98
C LYS A 201 -13.55 2.64 12.13
N ALA A 202 -12.69 3.65 11.94
CA ALA A 202 -11.77 4.12 12.98
C ALA A 202 -12.54 4.74 14.15
N PHE A 203 -13.55 5.55 13.87
CA PHE A 203 -14.37 6.21 14.88
C PHE A 203 -15.20 5.22 15.70
N ASP A 204 -15.81 4.22 15.06
CA ASP A 204 -16.58 3.16 15.72
C ASP A 204 -15.66 2.27 16.57
N ALA A 205 -14.47 1.91 16.07
CA ALA A 205 -13.46 1.17 16.83
C ALA A 205 -13.00 1.97 18.06
N GLY A 206 -12.70 3.27 17.89
CA GLY A 206 -12.35 4.15 19.00
C GLY A 206 -13.50 4.32 20.01
N ASN A 207 -14.75 4.42 19.55
CA ASN A 207 -15.92 4.51 20.42
C ASN A 207 -16.12 3.25 21.26
N ALA A 208 -15.82 2.06 20.73
CA ALA A 208 -15.90 0.82 21.49
C ALA A 208 -14.92 0.85 22.68
N SER A 209 -13.65 1.18 22.47
CA SER A 209 -12.67 1.30 23.55
C SER A 209 -12.99 2.46 24.49
N TYR A 210 -13.39 3.63 23.98
CA TYR A 210 -13.80 4.77 24.79
C TYR A 210 -14.99 4.44 25.70
N ALA A 211 -15.98 3.71 25.20
CA ALA A 211 -17.14 3.27 25.97
C ALA A 211 -16.81 2.19 27.00
N SER A 212 -15.73 1.41 26.80
CA SER A 212 -15.19 0.53 27.84
C SER A 212 -14.58 1.38 28.96
N VAL A 213 -13.62 2.23 28.62
CA VAL A 213 -12.93 3.12 29.57
C VAL A 213 -13.92 3.96 30.39
N THR A 214 -14.91 4.57 29.74
CA THR A 214 -15.89 5.43 30.43
C THR A 214 -16.74 4.63 31.44
N ARG A 215 -17.03 3.37 31.15
CA ARG A 215 -17.82 2.49 32.01
C ARG A 215 -17.03 2.07 33.25
N ASP A 216 -15.74 1.83 33.06
CA ASP A 216 -14.89 1.20 34.06
C ASP A 216 -14.08 2.22 34.88
N ILE A 217 -14.09 3.51 34.51
CA ILE A 217 -13.27 4.57 35.12
C ILE A 217 -13.34 4.66 36.65
N GLU A 218 -14.52 4.46 37.26
CA GLU A 218 -14.69 4.48 38.72
C GLU A 218 -14.00 3.27 39.38
N VAL A 219 -14.06 2.11 38.72
CA VAL A 219 -13.38 0.88 39.14
C VAL A 219 -11.87 1.04 38.96
N THR A 220 -11.43 1.63 37.84
CA THR A 220 -10.02 1.96 37.59
C THR A 220 -9.46 2.89 38.65
N GLU A 221 -10.22 3.93 39.04
CA GLU A 221 -9.81 4.88 40.08
C GLU A 221 -9.67 4.18 41.44
N LEU A 222 -10.60 3.27 41.76
CA LEU A 222 -10.49 2.45 42.97
C LEU A 222 -9.21 1.60 42.96
N HIS A 223 -8.94 0.89 41.86
CA HIS A 223 -7.71 0.11 41.71
C HIS A 223 -6.45 0.99 41.80
N ALA A 224 -6.45 2.17 41.17
CA ALA A 224 -5.33 3.10 41.24
C ALA A 224 -5.07 3.55 42.68
N ASN A 225 -6.12 3.84 43.46
CA ASN A 225 -5.99 4.27 44.85
C ASN A 225 -5.47 3.16 45.79
N THR A 226 -5.53 1.90 45.38
CA THR A 226 -5.07 0.75 46.18
C THR A 226 -3.71 0.21 45.74
N ILE A 227 -3.16 0.64 44.61
CA ILE A 227 -1.82 0.23 44.17
C ILE A 227 -0.75 0.75 45.15
N PRO A 228 0.17 -0.11 45.63
CA PRO A 228 1.21 0.30 46.56
C PRO A 228 2.24 1.20 45.88
N ALA A 229 2.23 2.50 46.22
CA ALA A 229 3.18 3.49 45.70
C ALA A 229 4.65 3.23 46.11
N SER A 230 4.89 2.36 47.10
CA SER A 230 6.23 1.91 47.47
C SER A 230 6.84 0.95 46.44
N SER A 231 6.02 0.29 45.61
CA SER A 231 6.50 -0.52 44.49
C SER A 231 6.97 0.40 43.36
N SER A 232 8.11 0.07 42.77
CA SER A 232 8.65 0.76 41.60
C SER A 232 7.71 0.71 40.39
N HIS A 233 7.13 -0.46 40.10
CA HIS A 233 6.11 -0.62 39.06
C HIS A 233 4.81 0.13 39.43
N GLY A 234 4.38 0.03 40.69
CA GLY A 234 3.20 0.73 41.19
C GLY A 234 3.30 2.25 41.02
N ALA A 235 4.39 2.86 41.49
CA ALA A 235 4.64 4.29 41.37
C ALA A 235 4.62 4.77 39.90
N ARG A 236 5.21 4.00 38.98
CA ARG A 236 5.23 4.33 37.55
C ARG A 236 3.84 4.20 36.92
N ILE A 237 3.04 3.20 37.29
CA ILE A 237 1.64 3.11 36.84
C ILE A 237 0.83 4.30 37.34
N LEU A 238 0.98 4.70 38.60
CA LEU A 238 0.28 5.86 39.16
C LEU A 238 0.65 7.16 38.44
N GLN A 239 1.92 7.29 38.04
CA GLN A 239 2.33 8.40 37.17
C GLN A 239 1.59 8.35 35.81
N ARG A 240 1.45 7.17 35.19
CA ARG A 240 0.68 7.02 33.94
C ARG A 240 -0.80 7.30 34.12
N TRP A 241 -1.39 6.90 35.25
CA TRP A 241 -2.78 7.19 35.60
C TRP A 241 -3.06 8.71 35.71
N SER A 242 -2.16 9.48 36.31
CA SER A 242 -2.34 10.94 36.36
C SER A 242 -2.35 11.58 34.96
N ALA A 243 -1.52 11.09 34.03
CA ALA A 243 -1.53 11.52 32.64
C ALA A 243 -2.80 11.03 31.91
N PHE A 244 -3.27 9.82 32.23
CA PHE A 244 -4.48 9.22 31.66
C PHE A 244 -5.71 10.11 31.84
N LEU A 245 -5.91 10.72 33.02
CA LEU A 245 -7.08 11.57 33.27
C LEU A 245 -7.11 12.80 32.35
N THR A 246 -5.92 13.38 32.10
CA THR A 246 -5.77 14.48 31.14
C THR A 246 -6.06 13.99 29.72
N ASP A 247 -5.47 12.85 29.33
CA ASP A 247 -5.68 12.25 28.01
C ASP A 247 -7.15 11.87 27.76
N TYR A 248 -7.87 11.41 28.78
CA TYR A 248 -9.29 11.05 28.71
C TYR A 248 -10.20 12.27 28.48
N HIS A 249 -9.91 13.40 29.14
CA HIS A 249 -10.62 14.66 28.90
C HIS A 249 -10.42 15.16 27.46
N ASP A 250 -9.16 15.15 27.00
CA ASP A 250 -8.82 15.54 25.62
C ASP A 250 -9.46 14.59 24.59
N LEU A 251 -9.49 13.29 24.90
CA LEU A 251 -10.13 12.28 24.07
C LEU A 251 -11.64 12.48 23.99
N THR A 252 -12.29 12.87 25.10
CA THR A 252 -13.72 13.20 25.15
C THR A 252 -14.02 14.43 24.26
N THR A 253 -13.17 15.46 24.33
CA THR A 253 -13.28 16.64 23.47
C THR A 253 -13.09 16.28 21.99
N LEU A 254 -12.09 15.45 21.68
CA LEU A 254 -11.84 14.98 20.32
C LEU A 254 -13.02 14.15 19.79
N ARG A 255 -13.58 13.26 20.61
CA ARG A 255 -14.76 12.46 20.26
C ARG A 255 -15.96 13.34 19.91
N ALA A 256 -16.29 14.31 20.76
CA ALA A 256 -17.40 15.23 20.52
C ALA A 256 -17.21 16.00 19.21
N ARG A 257 -16.00 16.53 18.97
CA ARG A 257 -15.65 17.21 17.72
C ARG A 257 -15.83 16.31 16.49
N LEU A 258 -15.39 15.05 16.58
CA LEU A 258 -15.50 14.06 15.50
C LEU A 258 -16.96 13.65 15.24
N ASP A 259 -17.78 13.56 16.28
CA ASP A 259 -19.19 13.23 16.17
C ASP A 259 -19.98 14.36 15.47
N ASP A 260 -19.69 15.61 15.84
CA ASP A 260 -20.29 16.81 15.24
C ASP A 260 -19.88 17.05 13.78
N LEU A 261 -18.88 16.32 13.26
CA LEU A 261 -18.47 16.47 11.87
C LEU A 261 -19.60 16.09 10.91
N SER A 262 -19.97 17.05 10.07
CA SER A 262 -20.87 16.79 8.95
C SER A 262 -20.37 15.63 8.07
N ARG A 263 -21.30 14.94 7.41
CA ARG A 263 -20.98 13.82 6.49
C ARG A 263 -19.95 14.18 5.42
N ARG A 264 -19.89 15.45 4.98
CA ARG A 264 -18.88 15.92 4.01
C ARG A 264 -17.49 16.09 4.64
N ALA A 265 -17.43 16.57 5.88
CA ALA A 265 -16.17 16.76 6.60
C ALA A 265 -15.49 15.42 6.93
N ARG A 266 -16.26 14.39 7.31
CA ARG A 266 -15.77 13.02 7.58
C ARG A 266 -15.07 12.35 6.39
N ALA A 267 -15.21 12.89 5.18
CA ALA A 267 -14.53 12.38 3.99
C ALA A 267 -13.11 12.95 3.79
N LYS A 268 -12.72 13.98 4.56
CA LYS A 268 -11.42 14.65 4.43
C LYS A 268 -10.31 13.81 5.07
N LYS A 269 -9.07 13.98 4.56
CA LYS A 269 -7.88 13.29 5.09
C LYS A 269 -7.65 13.63 6.56
N ASP A 270 -7.74 14.90 6.95
CA ASP A 270 -7.50 15.33 8.33
C ASP A 270 -8.50 14.71 9.30
N ALA A 271 -9.79 14.67 8.92
CA ALA A 271 -10.81 13.99 9.72
C ALA A 271 -10.52 12.50 9.89
N LEU A 272 -10.01 11.82 8.85
CA LEU A 272 -9.58 10.42 8.97
C LEU A 272 -8.36 10.29 9.90
N THR A 273 -7.38 11.19 9.80
CA THR A 273 -6.21 11.20 10.68
C THR A 273 -6.64 11.39 12.14
N ASP A 274 -7.54 12.35 12.40
CA ASP A 274 -8.07 12.64 13.73
C ASP A 274 -8.88 11.45 14.28
N ALA A 275 -9.69 10.79 13.44
CA ALA A 275 -10.42 9.57 13.85
C ALA A 275 -9.48 8.39 14.15
N GLN A 276 -8.40 8.23 13.39
CA GLN A 276 -7.37 7.23 13.68
C GLN A 276 -6.57 7.58 14.93
N ASP A 277 -6.36 8.86 15.22
CA ASP A 277 -5.73 9.30 16.47
C ASP A 277 -6.63 9.04 17.66
N PHE A 278 -7.92 9.37 17.53
CA PHE A 278 -8.96 9.01 18.50
C PHE A 278 -8.98 7.50 18.78
N GLU A 279 -9.02 6.66 17.73
CA GLU A 279 -8.96 5.20 17.86
C GLU A 279 -7.73 4.76 18.66
N ARG A 280 -6.53 5.20 18.25
CA ARG A 280 -5.27 4.82 18.90
C ARG A 280 -5.23 5.25 20.37
N ARG A 281 -5.68 6.46 20.67
CA ARG A 281 -5.68 6.99 22.04
C ARG A 281 -6.70 6.26 22.90
N ALA A 282 -7.91 6.01 22.39
CA ALA A 282 -8.94 5.24 23.09
C ALA A 282 -8.47 3.81 23.42
N VAL A 283 -7.87 3.12 22.44
CA VAL A 283 -7.31 1.78 22.60
C VAL A 283 -6.16 1.75 23.62
N ARG A 284 -5.34 2.82 23.68
CA ARG A 284 -4.27 2.95 24.67
C ARG A 284 -4.81 3.15 26.08
N LEU A 285 -5.83 4.01 26.25
CA LEU A 285 -6.47 4.22 27.56
C LEU A 285 -7.10 2.92 28.06
N ASP A 286 -7.84 2.22 27.20
CA ASP A 286 -8.43 0.90 27.49
C ASP A 286 -7.38 -0.13 27.94
N GLY A 287 -6.22 -0.17 27.28
CA GLY A 287 -5.11 -1.03 27.72
C GLY A 287 -4.46 -0.60 29.04
N LEU A 288 -4.40 0.71 29.33
CA LEU A 288 -3.83 1.21 30.59
C LEU A 288 -4.77 0.94 31.78
N ASP A 289 -6.09 1.01 31.58
CA ASP A 289 -7.09 0.60 32.56
C ASP A 289 -6.91 -0.87 32.97
N ASP A 290 -6.82 -1.79 32.00
CA ASP A 290 -6.53 -3.20 32.27
C ASP A 290 -5.21 -3.38 33.05
N ALA A 291 -4.17 -2.62 32.68
CA ALA A 291 -2.86 -2.71 33.32
C ALA A 291 -2.91 -2.21 34.78
N ILE A 292 -3.74 -1.21 35.08
CA ILE A 292 -3.99 -0.73 36.45
C ILE A 292 -4.69 -1.83 37.25
N ALA A 293 -5.71 -2.47 36.69
CA ALA A 293 -6.39 -3.59 37.35
C ALA A 293 -5.43 -4.77 37.63
N ASP A 294 -4.64 -5.17 36.63
CA ASP A 294 -3.66 -6.24 36.78
C ASP A 294 -2.55 -5.89 37.79
N ALA A 295 -2.11 -4.62 37.81
CA ALA A 295 -1.10 -4.17 38.76
C ALA A 295 -1.62 -4.14 40.19
N ASN A 296 -2.85 -3.67 40.39
CA ASN A 296 -3.51 -3.77 41.68
C ASN A 296 -3.56 -5.22 42.16
N ALA A 297 -3.97 -6.13 41.27
CA ALA A 297 -4.11 -7.54 41.60
C ALA A 297 -2.77 -8.22 41.96
N LEU A 298 -1.74 -8.01 41.15
CA LEU A 298 -0.44 -8.62 41.35
C LEU A 298 0.33 -8.02 42.53
N LEU A 299 0.32 -6.70 42.68
CA LEU A 299 1.12 -6.02 43.70
C LEU A 299 0.53 -6.15 45.10
N ASN A 300 -0.81 -6.24 45.21
CA ASN A 300 -1.48 -6.54 46.48
C ASN A 300 -1.70 -8.03 46.72
N HIS A 301 -1.40 -8.88 45.74
CA HIS A 301 -1.66 -10.32 45.77
C HIS A 301 -3.13 -10.64 46.17
N ASP A 302 -4.07 -9.94 45.55
CA ASP A 302 -5.50 -10.10 45.82
C ASP A 302 -6.09 -11.32 45.08
N SER A 303 -7.38 -11.60 45.25
CA SER A 303 -8.01 -12.79 44.63
C SER A 303 -7.92 -12.86 43.10
N GLY A 304 -7.62 -11.76 42.41
CA GLY A 304 -7.47 -11.69 40.96
C GLY A 304 -6.06 -11.97 40.45
N TRP A 305 -5.08 -12.17 41.33
CA TRP A 305 -3.66 -12.23 40.96
C TRP A 305 -3.35 -13.32 39.92
N GLU A 306 -4.01 -14.49 39.97
CA GLU A 306 -3.74 -15.60 39.02
C GLU A 306 -4.12 -15.22 37.59
N GLU A 307 -5.26 -14.53 37.43
CA GLU A 307 -5.73 -14.13 36.12
C GLU A 307 -4.90 -12.97 35.57
N ALA A 308 -4.54 -12.02 36.42
CA ALA A 308 -3.59 -10.96 36.08
C ALA A 308 -2.25 -11.56 35.64
N TRP A 309 -1.68 -12.50 36.40
CA TRP A 309 -0.43 -13.19 36.02
C TRP A 309 -0.55 -13.87 34.65
N ARG A 310 -1.66 -14.60 34.41
CA ARG A 310 -1.92 -15.26 33.13
C ARG A 310 -1.99 -14.26 31.97
N ARG A 311 -2.64 -13.11 32.14
CA ARG A 311 -2.69 -12.04 31.12
C ARG A 311 -1.31 -11.45 30.85
N GLN A 312 -0.58 -11.09 31.91
CA GLN A 312 0.74 -10.47 31.80
C GLN A 312 1.79 -11.40 31.18
N SER A 313 1.86 -12.65 31.65
CA SER A 313 2.77 -13.66 31.08
C SER A 313 2.34 -14.12 29.69
N GLY A 314 1.04 -14.14 29.42
CA GLY A 314 0.48 -14.50 28.12
C GLY A 314 0.97 -13.63 26.96
N GLU A 315 1.27 -12.35 27.19
CA GLU A 315 1.85 -11.48 26.15
C GLU A 315 3.25 -11.97 25.74
N LEU A 316 4.09 -12.37 26.70
CA LEU A 316 5.41 -12.94 26.41
C LEU A 316 5.28 -14.31 25.71
N LEU A 317 4.43 -15.19 26.23
CA LEU A 317 4.22 -16.53 25.67
C LEU A 317 3.70 -16.47 24.22
N GLY A 318 2.78 -15.54 23.93
CA GLY A 318 2.30 -15.30 22.57
C GLY A 318 3.40 -14.79 21.63
N GLN A 319 4.29 -13.93 22.11
CA GLN A 319 5.46 -13.51 21.32
C GLN A 319 6.43 -14.67 21.06
N LEU A 320 6.62 -15.58 22.01
CA LEU A 320 7.42 -16.79 21.80
C LEU A 320 6.79 -17.72 20.76
N ASP A 321 5.47 -17.87 20.75
CA ASP A 321 4.75 -18.62 19.71
C ASP A 321 4.95 -17.98 18.33
N GLU A 322 4.84 -16.65 18.23
CA GLU A 322 5.12 -15.91 16.99
C GLU A 322 6.58 -16.08 16.54
N ALA A 323 7.54 -16.05 17.46
CA ALA A 323 8.96 -16.24 17.16
C ALA A 323 9.24 -17.65 16.64
N ASN A 324 8.67 -18.67 17.27
CA ASN A 324 8.75 -20.05 16.81
C ASN A 324 8.12 -20.21 15.42
N ALA A 325 6.93 -19.65 15.19
CA ALA A 325 6.29 -19.71 13.87
C ALA A 325 7.10 -18.97 12.79
N MET A 326 7.83 -17.93 13.15
CA MET A 326 8.70 -17.19 12.24
C MET A 326 9.92 -18.02 11.83
N ILE A 327 10.62 -18.66 12.77
CA ILE A 327 11.85 -19.41 12.45
C ILE A 327 11.63 -20.68 11.62
N GLU A 328 10.39 -21.20 11.57
CA GLU A 328 10.04 -22.35 10.71
C GLU A 328 9.81 -21.95 9.25
N LYS A 329 9.57 -20.66 8.97
CA LYS A 329 9.34 -20.19 7.60
C LYS A 329 10.66 -20.00 6.88
N PRO A 330 10.81 -20.51 5.65
CA PRO A 330 12.05 -20.34 4.88
C PRO A 330 12.47 -18.87 4.81
N GLU A 331 11.52 -17.96 4.61
CA GLU A 331 11.71 -16.49 4.47
C GLU A 331 12.40 -15.84 5.66
N THR A 332 12.22 -16.40 6.85
CA THR A 332 12.62 -15.82 8.13
C THR A 332 13.37 -16.82 9.00
N ALA A 333 13.93 -17.87 8.41
CA ALA A 333 14.60 -18.93 9.14
C ALA A 333 15.96 -18.50 9.71
N GLY A 334 16.74 -17.67 9.00
CA GLY A 334 18.09 -17.30 9.44
C GLY A 334 19.01 -18.51 9.69
N SER A 335 20.09 -18.30 10.44
CA SER A 335 21.08 -19.36 10.71
C SER A 335 20.56 -20.41 11.71
N GLU A 336 21.06 -21.66 11.64
CA GLU A 336 20.69 -22.72 12.58
C GLU A 336 21.04 -22.35 14.03
N GLU A 337 22.15 -21.66 14.25
CA GLU A 337 22.58 -21.19 15.58
C GLU A 337 21.57 -20.17 16.15
N SER A 338 21.11 -19.23 15.32
CA SER A 338 20.13 -18.23 15.73
C SER A 338 18.77 -18.87 16.07
N ARG A 339 18.32 -19.84 15.26
CA ARG A 339 17.09 -20.61 15.50
C ARG A 339 17.19 -21.48 16.75
N GLY A 340 18.28 -22.22 16.89
CA GLY A 340 18.53 -23.08 18.04
C GLY A 340 18.51 -22.30 19.35
N ALA A 341 19.01 -21.07 19.34
CA ALA A 341 19.00 -20.23 20.51
C ALA A 341 17.65 -19.57 20.82
N LEU A 342 16.85 -19.20 19.82
CA LEU A 342 15.46 -18.80 20.05
C LEU A 342 14.64 -19.96 20.63
N ARG A 343 14.79 -21.18 20.10
CA ARG A 343 14.15 -22.39 20.66
C ARG A 343 14.62 -22.70 22.09
N SER A 344 15.89 -22.46 22.39
CA SER A 344 16.43 -22.62 23.75
C SER A 344 15.83 -21.59 24.71
N LEU A 345 15.74 -20.33 24.27
CA LEU A 345 15.13 -19.25 25.03
C LEU A 345 13.65 -19.53 25.29
N ASP A 346 12.89 -19.96 24.28
CA ASP A 346 11.47 -20.33 24.41
C ASP A 346 11.25 -21.39 25.49
N ARG A 347 11.99 -22.51 25.44
CA ARG A 347 11.89 -23.56 26.47
C ARG A 347 12.22 -23.05 27.87
N ARG A 348 13.27 -22.23 27.99
CA ARG A 348 13.69 -21.65 29.28
C ARG A 348 12.60 -20.73 29.83
N LEU A 349 12.14 -19.77 29.04
CA LEU A 349 11.18 -18.76 29.48
C LEU A 349 9.81 -19.35 29.82
N ARG A 350 9.37 -20.42 29.15
CA ARG A 350 8.14 -21.14 29.53
C ARG A 350 8.26 -21.80 30.91
N ALA A 351 9.36 -22.51 31.14
CA ALA A 351 9.64 -23.12 32.45
C ALA A 351 9.79 -22.06 33.55
N ASP A 352 10.42 -20.93 33.24
CA ASP A 352 10.57 -19.81 34.15
C ASP A 352 9.22 -19.19 34.51
N VAL A 353 8.33 -18.93 33.53
CA VAL A 353 6.98 -18.40 33.76
C VAL A 353 6.14 -19.32 34.65
N GLU A 354 6.22 -20.64 34.44
CA GLU A 354 5.57 -21.63 35.30
C GLU A 354 6.13 -21.57 36.73
N THR A 355 7.45 -21.49 36.86
CA THR A 355 8.14 -21.39 38.15
C THR A 355 7.76 -20.10 38.89
N TRP A 356 7.69 -18.97 38.20
CA TRP A 356 7.30 -17.69 38.80
C TRP A 356 5.84 -17.69 39.20
N GLY A 357 4.96 -18.30 38.41
CA GLY A 357 3.56 -18.50 38.79
C GLY A 357 3.38 -19.37 40.03
N ALA A 358 4.19 -20.43 40.16
CA ALA A 358 4.22 -21.25 41.38
C ALA A 358 4.74 -20.46 42.59
N GLY A 359 5.81 -19.67 42.42
CA GLY A 359 6.36 -18.82 43.47
C GLY A 359 5.42 -17.68 43.91
N LEU A 360 4.62 -17.15 42.98
CA LEU A 360 3.53 -16.23 43.34
C LEU A 360 2.46 -16.94 44.17
N ARG A 361 2.09 -18.18 43.81
CA ARG A 361 1.06 -18.95 44.51
C ARG A 361 1.43 -19.29 45.96
N ASP A 362 2.68 -19.66 46.21
CA ASP A 362 3.16 -20.04 47.55
C ASP A 362 3.73 -18.86 48.36
N GLY A 363 3.77 -17.67 47.76
CA GLY A 363 4.27 -16.44 48.37
C GLY A 363 5.79 -16.33 48.46
N SER A 364 6.55 -17.26 47.88
CA SER A 364 8.01 -17.17 47.80
C SER A 364 8.52 -16.10 46.82
N LEU A 365 7.65 -15.64 45.91
CA LEU A 365 7.91 -14.56 44.97
C LEU A 365 6.84 -13.46 45.12
N THR A 366 7.27 -12.21 45.27
CA THR A 366 6.35 -11.07 45.32
C THR A 366 5.89 -10.67 43.91
N GLY A 367 4.73 -10.01 43.80
CA GLY A 367 4.22 -9.48 42.53
C GLY A 367 5.22 -8.55 41.84
N GLU A 368 5.91 -7.69 42.60
CA GLU A 368 6.96 -6.82 42.07
C GLU A 368 8.13 -7.60 41.49
N ALA A 369 8.67 -8.58 42.22
CA ALA A 369 9.78 -9.40 41.74
C ALA A 369 9.39 -10.26 40.52
N ALA A 370 8.13 -10.68 40.41
CA ALA A 370 7.64 -11.37 39.22
C ALA A 370 7.56 -10.44 38.00
N LEU A 371 7.15 -9.18 38.18
CA LEU A 371 7.16 -8.17 37.12
C LEU A 371 8.57 -7.81 36.65
N ASP A 372 9.53 -7.69 37.58
CA ASP A 372 10.95 -7.48 37.24
C ASP A 372 11.50 -8.61 36.35
N ARG A 373 11.18 -9.86 36.72
CA ARG A 373 11.57 -11.05 35.95
C ARG A 373 10.92 -11.07 34.57
N LEU A 374 9.64 -10.72 34.48
CA LEU A 374 8.93 -10.62 33.21
C LEU A 374 9.53 -9.52 32.31
N ALA A 375 9.90 -8.37 32.88
CA ALA A 375 10.59 -7.30 32.18
C ALA A 375 11.95 -7.74 31.64
N SER A 376 12.73 -8.46 32.45
CA SER A 376 13.99 -9.04 31.99
C SER A 376 13.78 -10.04 30.87
N ALA A 377 12.81 -10.94 30.99
CA ALA A 377 12.51 -11.93 29.95
C ALA A 377 12.09 -11.31 28.61
N GLN A 378 11.30 -10.23 28.67
CA GLN A 378 10.93 -9.47 27.47
C GLN A 378 12.17 -8.82 26.83
N ARG A 379 13.09 -8.23 27.62
CA ARG A 379 14.36 -7.69 27.12
C ARG A 379 15.23 -8.77 26.47
N ASP A 380 15.39 -9.92 27.14
CA ASP A 380 16.12 -11.08 26.61
C ASP A 380 15.57 -11.56 25.26
N LEU A 381 14.22 -11.59 25.13
CA LEU A 381 13.57 -11.93 23.87
C LEU A 381 13.86 -10.89 22.78
N GLY A 382 13.76 -9.60 23.09
CA GLY A 382 14.08 -8.53 22.14
C GLY A 382 15.52 -8.61 21.62
N GLU A 383 16.48 -8.79 22.52
CA GLU A 383 17.89 -8.95 22.16
C GLU A 383 18.10 -10.19 21.26
N ARG A 384 17.47 -11.33 21.61
CA ARG A 384 17.58 -12.54 20.80
C ARG A 384 16.94 -12.39 19.43
N MET A 385 15.83 -11.66 19.34
CA MET A 385 15.15 -11.34 18.10
C MET A 385 15.98 -10.41 17.21
N ASP A 386 16.69 -9.43 17.79
CA ASP A 386 17.61 -8.57 17.06
C ASP A 386 18.79 -9.36 16.49
N LEU A 387 19.42 -10.21 17.29
CA LEU A 387 20.49 -11.11 16.83
C LEU A 387 20.00 -12.05 15.72
N HIS A 388 18.78 -12.58 15.86
CA HIS A 388 18.19 -13.42 14.83
C HIS A 388 17.88 -12.62 13.55
N ALA A 389 17.44 -11.38 13.66
CA ALA A 389 17.23 -10.52 12.51
C ALA A 389 18.52 -10.25 11.73
N ASP A 390 19.63 -9.99 12.43
CA ASP A 390 20.94 -9.87 11.79
C ASP A 390 21.37 -11.18 11.10
N ALA A 391 21.06 -12.33 11.68
CA ALA A 391 21.31 -13.64 11.06
C ALA A 391 20.46 -13.86 9.79
N VAL A 392 19.18 -13.49 9.81
CA VAL A 392 18.30 -13.52 8.63
C VAL A 392 18.84 -12.59 7.54
N ILE A 393 19.22 -11.36 7.89
CA ILE A 393 19.76 -10.40 6.93
C ILE A 393 21.05 -10.93 6.31
N SER A 394 21.95 -11.49 7.10
CA SER A 394 23.23 -12.04 6.64
C SER A 394 23.06 -13.25 5.72
N ASP A 395 22.05 -14.09 5.96
CA ASP A 395 21.70 -15.23 5.10
C ASP A 395 21.08 -14.79 3.77
N ARG A 396 20.26 -13.72 3.79
CA ARG A 396 19.47 -13.28 2.62
C ARG A 396 20.16 -12.27 1.72
N ALA A 397 20.97 -11.39 2.29
CA ALA A 397 21.69 -10.36 1.55
C ALA A 397 22.94 -10.94 0.90
N ARG A 398 23.16 -10.61 -0.38
CA ARG A 398 24.38 -10.97 -1.14
C ARG A 398 25.46 -9.90 -1.04
N SER A 399 25.12 -8.73 -0.51
CA SER A 399 26.02 -7.59 -0.39
C SER A 399 25.64 -6.70 0.78
N GLU A 400 26.59 -5.88 1.26
CA GLU A 400 26.34 -4.92 2.34
C GLU A 400 25.22 -3.93 2.00
N LYS A 401 25.07 -3.57 0.71
CA LYS A 401 23.99 -2.69 0.26
C LYS A 401 22.62 -3.34 0.42
N GLU A 402 22.48 -4.62 0.10
CA GLU A 402 21.23 -5.37 0.32
C GLU A 402 20.95 -5.56 1.81
N ALA A 403 21.99 -5.82 2.60
CA ALA A 403 21.87 -5.91 4.06
C ALA A 403 21.37 -4.58 4.64
N GLY A 404 21.92 -3.45 4.17
CA GLY A 404 21.44 -2.11 4.50
C GLY A 404 19.95 -1.91 4.21
N LEU A 405 19.48 -2.30 3.01
CA LEU A 405 18.05 -2.19 2.66
C LEU A 405 17.14 -2.99 3.59
N MET A 406 17.57 -4.18 4.02
CA MET A 406 16.78 -4.97 4.99
C MET A 406 16.78 -4.34 6.38
N ARG A 407 17.93 -3.82 6.85
CA ARG A 407 18.01 -3.09 8.13
C ARG A 407 17.13 -1.84 8.11
N ASP A 408 17.16 -1.07 7.04
CA ASP A 408 16.31 0.11 6.86
C ASP A 408 14.82 -0.27 6.83
N ALA A 409 14.45 -1.38 6.19
CA ALA A 409 13.07 -1.86 6.17
C ALA A 409 12.59 -2.31 7.56
N LEU A 410 13.44 -2.99 8.32
CA LEU A 410 13.16 -3.34 9.72
C LEU A 410 13.03 -2.10 10.59
N GLU A 411 13.91 -1.11 10.44
CA GLU A 411 13.84 0.14 11.19
C GLU A 411 12.59 0.95 10.83
N ASN A 412 12.22 1.00 9.55
CA ASN A 412 10.99 1.65 9.11
C ASN A 412 9.73 0.92 9.62
N SER A 413 9.75 -0.41 9.70
CA SER A 413 8.69 -1.20 10.35
C SER A 413 8.57 -0.82 11.83
N ARG A 414 9.70 -0.68 12.54
CA ARG A 414 9.75 -0.22 13.95
C ARG A 414 9.23 1.21 14.12
N ARG A 415 9.53 2.13 13.20
CA ARG A 415 9.05 3.53 13.25
C ARG A 415 7.58 3.66 12.85
N GLY A 416 7.12 2.89 11.87
CA GLY A 416 5.75 2.88 11.35
C GLY A 416 4.73 2.22 12.28
N ALA A 417 5.22 1.54 13.33
CA ALA A 417 4.47 0.82 14.36
C ALA A 417 3.60 1.69 15.29
N GLY A 418 3.48 3.00 15.04
CA GLY A 418 2.63 3.90 15.82
C GLY A 418 1.16 3.48 15.90
N ARG A 419 0.72 2.46 15.15
CA ARG A 419 -0.53 1.72 15.40
C ARG A 419 -0.33 0.70 16.52
N GLN A 420 -0.15 1.19 17.75
CA GLN A 420 -0.13 0.36 18.95
C GLN A 420 -1.42 -0.46 19.01
N ARG A 421 -1.30 -1.79 19.00
CA ARG A 421 -2.37 -2.67 19.48
C ARG A 421 -2.61 -2.34 20.96
N ARG A 422 -3.84 -2.56 21.45
CA ARG A 422 -4.14 -2.60 22.89
C ARG A 422 -3.06 -3.44 23.55
N SER A 423 -2.30 -2.87 24.47
CA SER A 423 -1.41 -3.63 25.35
C SER A 423 -1.84 -3.32 26.76
N SER A 424 -2.12 -4.37 27.50
CA SER A 424 -2.44 -4.35 28.93
C SER A 424 -1.22 -4.72 29.78
N SER A 425 -0.03 -4.83 29.17
CA SER A 425 1.20 -5.19 29.87
C SER A 425 1.64 -4.07 30.82
N ILE A 426 1.67 -4.38 32.11
CA ILE A 426 2.19 -3.53 33.18
C ILE A 426 3.63 -3.13 32.87
N VAL A 427 4.45 -4.10 32.49
CA VAL A 427 5.87 -3.90 32.17
C VAL A 427 6.02 -2.89 31.04
N ARG A 428 5.15 -2.90 30.03
CA ARG A 428 5.23 -1.97 28.90
C ARG A 428 4.93 -0.51 29.29
N TYR A 429 4.07 -0.29 30.29
CA TYR A 429 3.78 1.05 30.79
C TYR A 429 4.81 1.57 31.80
N THR A 430 5.50 0.64 32.46
CA THR A 430 6.40 0.92 33.59
C THR A 430 7.87 0.87 33.22
N ASP A 431 8.31 0.08 32.24
CA ASP A 431 9.71 -0.02 31.85
C ASP A 431 10.00 0.84 30.61
N PRO A 432 10.66 2.02 30.77
CA PRO A 432 11.02 2.87 29.64
C PRO A 432 12.15 2.28 28.78
N GLN A 433 12.90 1.30 29.28
CA GLN A 433 13.97 0.62 28.53
C GLN A 433 13.45 -0.54 27.69
N LEU A 434 12.17 -0.92 27.88
CA LEU A 434 11.53 -1.95 27.11
C LEU A 434 11.20 -1.45 25.70
N THR A 435 12.21 -1.49 24.83
CA THR A 435 12.09 -1.17 23.41
C THR A 435 11.65 -2.38 22.58
N THR A 436 11.23 -3.47 23.23
CA THR A 436 10.92 -4.74 22.56
C THR A 436 9.74 -4.58 21.60
N PHE A 437 10.00 -4.98 20.36
CA PHE A 437 9.02 -4.91 19.28
C PHE A 437 8.30 -6.25 19.17
N PRO A 438 6.98 -6.25 18.96
CA PRO A 438 6.25 -7.47 18.65
C PRO A 438 6.88 -8.24 17.48
N VAL A 439 6.93 -9.56 17.57
CA VAL A 439 7.57 -10.41 16.57
C VAL A 439 7.03 -10.20 15.16
N TRP A 440 5.72 -9.99 15.00
CA TRP A 440 5.13 -9.67 13.69
C TRP A 440 5.78 -8.47 12.97
N MET A 441 6.40 -7.52 13.69
CA MET A 441 7.09 -6.39 13.07
C MET A 441 8.39 -6.81 12.39
N TYR A 442 9.09 -7.81 12.93
CA TYR A 442 10.24 -8.42 12.28
C TYR A 442 9.79 -9.09 10.98
N VAL A 443 8.71 -9.87 11.02
CA VAL A 443 8.13 -10.50 9.82
C VAL A 443 7.75 -9.48 8.76
N ALA A 444 7.07 -8.40 9.14
CA ALA A 444 6.71 -7.31 8.22
C ALA A 444 7.94 -6.60 7.65
N GLY A 445 8.95 -6.36 8.50
CA GLY A 445 10.22 -5.76 8.10
C GLY A 445 11.01 -6.64 7.13
N PHE A 446 11.11 -7.95 7.38
CA PHE A 446 11.74 -8.90 6.46
C PHE A 446 11.01 -8.97 5.12
N SER A 447 9.68 -9.01 5.13
CA SER A 447 8.88 -8.98 3.89
C SER A 447 9.12 -7.71 3.09
N SER A 448 9.09 -6.53 3.75
CA SER A 448 9.39 -5.26 3.09
C SER A 448 10.84 -5.18 2.61
N GLY A 449 11.79 -5.70 3.38
CA GLY A 449 13.21 -5.73 3.04
C GLY A 449 13.48 -6.64 1.84
N GLN A 450 12.81 -7.79 1.78
CA GLN A 450 12.88 -8.71 0.64
C GLN A 450 12.35 -8.03 -0.63
N SER A 451 11.21 -7.33 -0.55
CA SER A 451 10.71 -6.55 -1.70
C SER A 451 11.71 -5.48 -2.15
N SER A 452 12.34 -4.75 -1.22
CA SER A 452 13.39 -3.77 -1.56
C SER A 452 14.61 -4.41 -2.22
N ILE A 453 15.05 -5.57 -1.74
CA ILE A 453 16.12 -6.35 -2.36
C ILE A 453 15.70 -6.81 -3.76
N ASP A 454 14.50 -7.36 -3.92
CA ASP A 454 14.01 -7.85 -5.21
C ASP A 454 13.94 -6.70 -6.22
N HIS A 455 13.49 -5.52 -5.79
CA HIS A 455 13.55 -4.31 -6.60
C HIS A 455 14.99 -3.92 -7.00
N ALA A 456 15.93 -3.95 -6.05
CA ALA A 456 17.34 -3.63 -6.31
C ALA A 456 18.04 -4.66 -7.22
N ARG A 457 17.74 -5.96 -7.04
CA ARG A 457 18.23 -7.07 -7.87
C ARG A 457 17.57 -7.09 -9.24
N SER A 458 16.30 -6.69 -9.33
CA SER A 458 15.59 -6.45 -10.58
C SER A 458 16.01 -5.14 -11.26
N GLY A 459 17.06 -4.47 -10.76
CA GLY A 459 17.69 -3.29 -11.34
C GLY A 459 18.29 -3.45 -12.74
N SER A 460 17.94 -4.51 -13.47
CA SER A 460 18.07 -4.61 -14.94
C SER A 460 16.71 -4.70 -15.67
N SER A 461 15.59 -4.35 -15.02
CA SER A 461 14.24 -4.42 -15.61
C SER A 461 13.30 -3.30 -15.14
N GLY A 462 13.86 -2.14 -14.78
CA GLY A 462 13.14 -0.86 -14.85
C GLY A 462 13.27 -0.33 -16.28
N GLY A 463 12.15 0.05 -16.90
CA GLY A 463 12.06 0.27 -18.35
C GLY A 463 13.25 0.96 -19.00
N THR A 464 13.75 0.40 -20.10
CA THR A 464 14.89 0.95 -20.82
C THR A 464 14.40 1.98 -21.83
N THR A 465 14.91 3.21 -21.71
CA THR A 465 14.67 4.30 -22.68
C THR A 465 15.78 4.39 -23.74
N GLY A 466 16.67 3.38 -23.81
CA GLY A 466 17.89 3.40 -24.63
C GLY A 466 17.87 2.47 -25.83
N TYR A 467 18.41 2.95 -26.95
CA TYR A 467 18.81 2.18 -28.14
C TYR A 467 20.35 2.03 -28.07
N GLY A 468 20.88 0.93 -27.53
CA GLY A 468 22.27 0.81 -27.08
C GLY A 468 23.28 0.35 -28.14
N SER A 469 24.49 0.94 -28.08
CA SER A 469 25.81 0.49 -28.57
C SER A 469 26.05 0.13 -30.05
N SER A 470 25.05 0.08 -30.94
CA SER A 470 25.30 -0.20 -32.37
C SER A 470 24.69 0.84 -33.32
N GLY A 471 25.38 1.98 -33.46
CA GLY A 471 25.32 2.80 -34.68
C GLY A 471 24.13 3.76 -34.83
N GLY A 472 24.41 5.02 -34.50
CA GLY A 472 23.70 6.20 -35.02
C GLY A 472 22.93 6.97 -33.95
N SER A 473 22.91 8.30 -34.12
CA SER A 473 22.30 9.37 -33.31
C SER A 473 20.77 9.30 -33.13
N PHE A 474 20.17 8.10 -33.09
CA PHE A 474 18.73 7.92 -32.98
C PHE A 474 18.23 8.30 -31.58
N SER A 475 17.31 9.26 -31.52
CA SER A 475 16.76 9.88 -30.31
C SER A 475 15.23 9.77 -30.23
N GLY A 476 14.64 8.80 -30.95
CA GLY A 476 13.19 8.63 -31.03
C GLY A 476 12.52 8.31 -29.69
N SER A 477 11.38 8.94 -29.44
CA SER A 477 10.61 8.77 -28.20
C SER A 477 9.99 7.38 -28.06
N GLY A 478 10.24 6.74 -26.93
CA GLY A 478 9.61 5.47 -26.57
C GLY A 478 10.22 4.84 -25.32
N SER A 479 9.56 3.78 -24.86
CA SER A 479 9.97 3.00 -23.69
C SER A 479 9.56 1.55 -23.90
N SER A 480 10.23 0.63 -23.22
CA SER A 480 9.81 -0.77 -23.12
C SER A 480 9.92 -1.30 -21.71
N SER A 481 9.14 -2.34 -21.41
CA SER A 481 9.20 -3.07 -20.16
C SER A 481 8.91 -4.56 -20.37
N SER A 482 9.32 -5.38 -19.40
CA SER A 482 8.93 -6.78 -19.37
C SER A 482 7.56 -6.98 -18.74
N PHE A 483 6.91 -8.08 -19.07
CA PHE A 483 5.69 -8.56 -18.42
C PHE A 483 5.81 -10.02 -18.00
#